data_AF-A0A268TL02-F1
#
_entry.id   AF-A0A268TL02-F1
#
_cell.length_a   1.000
_cell.length_b   1.000
_cell.length_c   1.000
_cell.angle_alpha   90.00
_cell.angle_beta   90.00
_cell.angle_gamma   90.00
#
_symmetry.space_group_name_H-M   'P 1'
#
loop_
_entity.id
_entity.type
_entity.pdbx_description
1 polymer ?
#
loop_
_entity_poly.entity_id
_entity_poly.type
_entity_poly.pdbx_seq_one_letter_code
_entity_poly.pdbx_strand_id
1 'polypeptide(L)' 'MNGLFGINGLLGYLVAVLLVVGAAGVFGFAAIHIQKSQATNYYKIDNQDAIKMKSVGNEDHYQLVQEK' A
#
# COMPACT_ATOMS: atom_id res chain seq x y z
N MET A 1 19.04 26.10 -34.04
CA MET A 1 18.32 25.41 -32.95
C MET A 1 16.95 26.06 -32.82
N ASN A 2 15.92 25.44 -33.39
CA ASN A 2 14.60 26.08 -33.56
C ASN A 2 13.76 25.91 -32.29
N GLY A 3 13.66 26.97 -31.49
CA GLY A 3 12.44 27.37 -30.76
C GLY A 3 11.78 26.42 -29.76
N LEU A 4 12.30 25.22 -29.51
CA LEU A 4 11.65 24.23 -28.63
C LEU A 4 11.50 24.72 -27.17
N PHE A 5 12.27 25.75 -26.79
CA PHE A 5 12.24 26.42 -25.49
C PHE A 5 11.99 27.94 -25.58
N GLY A 6 11.08 28.41 -26.45
CA GLY A 6 10.52 29.77 -26.36
C GLY A 6 9.50 29.92 -25.20
N ILE A 7 8.78 31.05 -25.10
CA ILE A 7 7.69 31.26 -24.11
C ILE A 7 6.72 30.05 -24.07
N ASN A 8 6.43 29.46 -25.22
CA ASN A 8 5.58 28.26 -25.33
C ASN A 8 6.19 27.02 -24.66
N GLY A 9 7.52 26.85 -24.72
CA GLY A 9 8.23 25.77 -24.03
C GLY A 9 8.32 26.00 -22.52
N LEU A 10 8.49 27.25 -22.08
CA LEU A 10 8.46 27.59 -20.65
C LEU A 10 7.08 27.38 -20.03
N LEU A 11 6.01 27.78 -20.73
CA LEU A 11 4.64 27.53 -20.30
C LEU A 11 4.34 26.03 -20.22
N GLY A 12 4.75 25.24 -21.23
CA GLY A 12 4.60 23.79 -21.21
C GLY A 12 5.33 23.14 -20.03
N TYR A 13 6.54 23.60 -19.71
CA TYR A 13 7.29 23.15 -18.54
C TYR A 13 6.56 23.47 -17.23
N LEU A 14 6.06 24.70 -17.06
CA LEU A 14 5.33 25.10 -15.85
C LEU A 14 4.06 24.27 -15.67
N VAL A 15 3.32 24.01 -16.76
CA VAL A 15 2.14 23.14 -16.72
C VAL A 15 2.52 21.71 -16.31
N ALA A 16 3.59 21.14 -16.87
CA ALA A 16 4.04 19.81 -16.52
C ALA A 16 4.44 19.70 -15.03
N VAL A 17 5.18 20.69 -14.51
CA VAL A 17 5.57 20.73 -13.09
C VAL A 17 4.33 20.83 -12.20
N LEU A 18 3.38 21.71 -12.52
CA LEU A 18 2.15 21.87 -11.74
C LEU A 18 1.29 20.62 -11.75
N LEU A 19 1.23 19.90 -12.87
CA LEU A 19 0.52 18.61 -12.94
C LEU A 19 1.16 17.56 -12.03
N VAL A 20 2.49 17.43 -12.05
CA VAL A 20 3.19 16.46 -11.20
C VAL A 20 3.07 16.82 -9.73
N VAL A 21 3.30 18.08 -9.36
CA VAL A 21 3.18 18.57 -7.98
C VAL A 21 1.74 18.48 -7.49
N GLY A 22 0.77 18.83 -8.34
CA GLY A 22 -0.66 18.70 -8.04
C GLY A 22 -1.06 17.24 -7.80
N ALA A 23 -0.64 16.32 -8.68
CA ALA A 23 -0.88 14.90 -8.49
C ALA A 23 -0.25 14.37 -7.19
N ALA A 24 1.01 14.75 -6.91
CA ALA A 24 1.68 14.39 -5.66
C ALA A 24 0.93 14.91 -4.42
N GLY A 25 0.42 16.15 -4.47
CA GLY A 25 -0.39 16.73 -3.40
C GLY A 25 -1.71 15.99 -3.18
N VAL A 26 -2.43 15.65 -4.25
CA VAL A 26 -3.68 14.87 -4.19
C VAL A 26 -3.44 13.49 -3.59
N PHE A 27 -2.43 12.77 -4.09
CA PHE A 27 -2.11 11.44 -3.56
C PHE A 27 -1.61 11.48 -2.11
N GLY A 28 -0.79 12.48 -1.77
CA GLY A 28 -0.35 12.69 -0.39
C GLY A 28 -1.53 12.95 0.56
N PHE A 29 -2.46 13.81 0.17
CA PHE A 29 -3.68 14.08 0.95
C PHE A 29 -4.55 12.82 1.12
N ALA A 30 -4.78 12.08 0.03
CA ALA A 30 -5.53 10.82 0.09
C ALA A 30 -4.85 9.79 0.99
N ALA A 31 -3.52 9.65 0.91
CA ALA A 31 -2.75 8.74 1.75
C ALA A 31 -2.87 9.10 3.24
N ILE A 32 -2.71 10.37 3.61
CA ILE A 32 -2.89 10.84 5.00
C ILE A 32 -4.31 10.54 5.49
N HIS A 33 -5.31 10.77 4.65
CA HIS A 33 -6.71 10.51 5.01
C HIS A 33 -6.97 9.02 5.25
N ILE A 34 -6.50 8.15 4.35
CA ILE A 34 -6.62 6.70 4.50
C ILE A 34 -5.87 6.22 5.73
N GLN A 35 -4.63 6.68 5.94
CA GLN A 35 -3.84 6.31 7.12
C GLN A 35 -4.56 6.71 8.40
N LYS A 36 -5.12 7.92 8.47
CA LYS A 36 -5.92 8.37 9.63
C LYS A 36 -7.14 7.49 9.86
N SER A 37 -7.87 7.12 8.79
CA SER A 37 -9.05 6.28 8.89
C SER A 37 -8.73 4.85 9.31
N GLN A 38 -7.60 4.30 8.84
CA GLN A 38 -7.21 2.92 9.13
C GLN A 38 -6.44 2.78 10.45
N ALA A 39 -5.80 3.83 10.94
CA ALA A 39 -5.10 3.82 12.23
C ALA A 39 -6.02 3.43 13.41
N THR A 40 -7.32 3.71 13.29
CA THR A 40 -8.34 3.36 14.29
C THR A 40 -9.20 2.16 13.87
N ASN A 41 -8.96 1.59 12.68
CA ASN A 41 -9.71 0.45 12.16
C ASN A 41 -8.90 -0.84 12.40
N TYR A 42 -8.94 -1.31 13.65
CA TYR A 42 -8.25 -2.52 14.03
C TYR A 42 -8.91 -3.75 13.39
N TYR A 43 -8.09 -4.66 12.85
CA TYR A 43 -8.56 -5.96 12.42
C TYR A 43 -9.14 -6.71 13.62
N LYS A 44 -10.35 -7.26 13.44
CA LYS A 44 -10.95 -8.19 14.40
C LYS A 44 -10.68 -9.60 13.92
N ILE A 45 -10.28 -10.45 14.85
CA ILE A 45 -10.19 -11.88 14.58
C ILE A 45 -11.61 -12.42 14.62
N ASP A 46 -12.11 -12.79 13.44
CA ASP A 46 -13.36 -13.53 13.32
C ASP A 46 -13.13 -14.98 13.76
N ASN A 47 -14.08 -15.57 14.49
CA ASN A 47 -13.98 -16.91 15.07
C ASN A 47 -12.66 -17.15 15.85
N GLN A 48 -12.35 -16.28 16.81
CA GLN A 48 -11.15 -16.41 17.64
C GLN A 48 -11.02 -17.78 18.33
N ASP A 49 -12.15 -18.42 18.67
CA ASP A 49 -12.20 -19.76 19.26
C ASP A 49 -11.76 -20.88 18.31
N ALA A 50 -11.81 -20.65 16.99
CA ALA A 50 -11.28 -21.56 15.99
C ALA A 50 -9.75 -21.48 15.88
N ILE A 51 -9.14 -20.39 16.35
CA ILE A 51 -7.68 -20.21 16.35
C ILE A 51 -7.10 -20.88 17.59
N LYS A 52 -6.83 -22.19 17.47
CA LYS A 52 -6.23 -22.98 18.55
C LYS A 52 -4.72 -22.75 18.61
N MET A 53 -4.22 -22.17 19.71
CA MET A 53 -2.79 -22.00 20.00
C MET A 53 -2.04 -23.35 20.06
N LYS A 54 -2.73 -24.39 20.54
CA LYS A 54 -2.32 -25.79 20.44
C LYS A 54 -3.52 -26.56 19.91
N SER A 55 -3.49 -26.94 18.62
CA SER A 55 -4.49 -27.81 18.03
C SER A 55 -4.06 -29.25 18.22
N VAL A 56 -4.83 -30.04 18.98
CA VAL A 56 -4.54 -31.46 19.22
C VAL A 56 -4.55 -32.23 17.90
N GLY A 57 -5.48 -31.90 16.98
CA GLY A 57 -5.53 -32.49 15.64
C GLY A 57 -4.38 -32.14 14.68
N ASN A 58 -3.44 -31.27 15.07
CA ASN A 58 -2.21 -31.09 14.27
C ASN A 58 -1.34 -32.36 14.26
N GLU A 59 -1.51 -33.24 15.24
CA GLU A 59 -0.79 -34.52 15.31
C GLU A 59 -1.11 -35.45 14.13
N ASP A 60 -2.31 -35.33 13.55
CA ASP A 60 -2.74 -36.14 12.40
C ASP A 60 -2.17 -35.66 11.06
N HIS A 61 -1.54 -34.47 11.03
CA HIS A 61 -1.09 -33.80 9.81
C HIS A 61 0.43 -33.69 9.67
N TYR A 62 1.21 -34.27 10.59
CA TYR A 62 2.66 -34.36 10.45
C TYR A 62 3.11 -35.81 10.27
N GLN A 63 4.03 -36.03 9.34
CA GLN A 63 4.71 -37.31 9.18
C GLN A 63 6.14 -37.13 9.68
N LEU A 64 6.57 -37.98 10.61
CA LEU A 64 7.98 -38.12 10.94
C LEU A 64 8.68 -38.74 9.72
N VAL A 65 9.36 -37.91 8.94
CA VAL A 65 10.31 -38.40 7.94
C VAL A 65 11.45 -39.02 8.74
N GLN A 66 11.38 -40.33 8.98
CA GLN A 66 12.48 -41.05 9.61
C GLN A 66 13.70 -40.91 8.72
N GLU A 67 14.70 -40.18 9.22
CA GLU A 67 16.04 -40.11 8.65
C GLU A 67 16.64 -41.51 8.75
N LYS A 68 16.89 -42.12 7.59
CA LYS A 68 17.48 -43.46 7.43
C LYS A 68 18.97 -43.44 7.69
#